data_AF-A0A3B0UTI9-F1
#
_entry.id   AF-A0A3B0UTI9-F1
#
_cell.length_a   1.000
_cell.length_b   1.000
_cell.length_c   1.000
_cell.angle_alpha   90.00
_cell.angle_beta   90.00
_cell.angle_gamma   90.00
#
_symmetry.space_group_name_H-M   'P 1'
#
loop_
_entity.id
_entity.type
_entity.pdbx_description
1 polymer ?
#
loop_
_entity_poly.entity_id
_entity_poly.type
_entity_poly.pdbx_seq_one_letter_code
_entity_poly.pdbx_strand_id
1 'polypeptide(L)'
;MILQHIHWYICEFLRHFARFTHYFRETVFVLDRHNMSQLLLMEKDFMRHKLLMGRKLGYMAQALLLGLLMLGCRQIDNGGTIAVSTPPAIEENLTTAPPTATQIEESPVMPPLAATETEEETAVPQSNNPVREITILYTNDEHGWMVGQEEGANAANLMGLWRTAEQYQPDGNFLLLSGGDMWTGPAISTWFQGQSMVEVMNGMGYDAAAIGNHEFDFGLETLQTRAAESNFPFLSANIRYKSDGTTPQDLGIWPYVILTVNDIQVGIIGLTTTDTPTTTTPANVTEFDFIDYETALRDVVPQVKAEGAEMIVVPGHICQRELERLAVDVADLDIQLLGGGHCNELFATEVNEIVLLEGGDALASYAYATFLFDTDSDMVVSVEYGVRNNQGGTADPDIETIVMRWQEEADVELNRTIGYSEQGLARRSEGMQALITEAWLWAYPTADVAITNLGGMRADLPLGEITLADIVGVMPFENVIVELFVTGEQLESILGQNSAAAGGVYRENFRWHLKETGEELDPDAFYSVLVNDFMYAGGDEYAALAIFDPDGYDTAINWRQPVIDWIMVQDSSPENPIDSAWEALLQ
;
A
#
# COMPACT_ATOMS: atom_id res chain seq x y z
N MET A 1 -10.15 51.14 -16.88
CA MET A 1 -8.76 51.48 -16.51
C MET A 1 -7.87 50.25 -16.35
N ILE A 2 -8.30 49.19 -15.66
CA ILE A 2 -7.50 47.95 -15.47
C ILE A 2 -7.27 47.17 -16.79
N LEU A 3 -8.28 47.07 -17.65
CA LEU A 3 -8.15 46.44 -18.99
C LEU A 3 -7.20 47.17 -19.94
N GLN A 4 -7.03 48.49 -19.81
CA GLN A 4 -6.05 49.24 -20.62
C GLN A 4 -4.62 49.04 -20.12
N HIS A 5 -4.42 48.80 -18.81
CA HIS A 5 -3.12 48.46 -18.27
C HIS A 5 -2.68 47.05 -18.66
N ILE A 6 -3.58 46.07 -18.63
CA ILE A 6 -3.28 44.69 -19.06
C ILE A 6 -2.92 44.65 -20.56
N HIS A 7 -3.65 45.39 -21.40
CA HIS A 7 -3.35 45.49 -22.83
C HIS A 7 -1.96 46.11 -23.11
N TRP A 8 -1.56 47.11 -22.33
CA TRP A 8 -0.24 47.75 -22.46
C TRP A 8 0.91 46.81 -22.10
N TYR A 9 0.77 46.03 -21.01
CA TYR A 9 1.78 45.04 -20.59
C TYR A 9 1.95 43.90 -21.59
N ILE A 10 0.86 43.41 -22.17
CA ILE A 10 0.90 42.36 -23.21
C ILE A 10 1.62 42.86 -24.47
N CYS A 11 1.36 44.11 -24.89
CA CYS A 11 2.04 44.69 -26.05
C CYS A 11 3.53 44.99 -25.82
N GLU A 12 3.95 45.33 -24.59
CA GLU A 12 5.37 45.53 -24.24
C GLU A 12 6.13 44.21 -24.12
N PHE A 13 5.47 43.16 -23.60
CA PHE A 13 6.04 41.81 -23.55
C PHE A 13 6.31 41.25 -24.96
N LEU A 14 5.36 41.39 -25.89
CA LEU A 14 5.53 40.98 -27.28
C LEU A 14 6.62 41.78 -28.02
N ARG A 15 6.82 43.06 -27.68
CA ARG A 15 7.91 43.89 -28.22
C ARG A 15 9.29 43.43 -27.73
N HIS A 16 9.41 43.01 -26.48
CA HIS A 16 10.66 42.47 -25.92
C HIS A 16 10.96 41.07 -26.48
N PHE A 17 9.95 40.23 -26.64
CA PHE A 17 10.07 38.90 -27.23
C PHE A 17 10.53 38.97 -28.71
N ALA A 18 9.98 39.89 -29.50
CA ALA A 18 10.42 40.13 -30.89
C ALA A 18 11.88 40.62 -30.98
N ARG A 19 12.35 41.44 -30.04
CA ARG A 19 13.77 41.87 -29.98
C ARG A 19 14.70 40.73 -29.57
N PHE A 20 14.28 39.88 -28.65
CA PHE A 20 15.04 38.70 -28.21
C PHE A 20 15.24 37.70 -29.36
N THR A 21 14.19 37.43 -30.14
CA THR A 21 14.28 36.56 -31.33
C THR A 21 15.14 37.14 -32.45
N HIS A 22 15.22 38.47 -32.59
CA HIS A 22 16.09 39.12 -33.59
C HIS A 22 17.58 39.03 -33.20
N TYR A 23 17.90 39.17 -31.91
CA TYR A 23 19.27 39.04 -31.38
C TYR A 23 19.80 37.59 -31.49
N PHE A 24 18.91 36.61 -31.30
CA PHE A 24 19.23 35.18 -31.49
C PHE A 24 19.50 34.82 -32.95
N ARG A 25 18.88 35.53 -33.91
CA ARG A 25 19.03 35.28 -35.34
C ARG A 25 20.34 35.81 -35.93
N GLU A 26 20.95 36.83 -35.32
CA GLU A 26 22.23 37.41 -35.80
C GLU A 26 23.48 36.79 -35.14
N THR A 27 23.33 36.04 -34.05
CA THR A 27 24.48 35.44 -33.33
C THR A 27 24.95 34.09 -33.91
N VAL A 28 24.25 33.54 -34.91
CA VAL A 28 24.53 32.17 -35.45
C VAL A 28 25.44 32.17 -36.70
N PHE A 29 25.93 33.31 -37.17
CA PHE A 29 26.69 33.40 -38.42
C PHE A 29 28.17 33.82 -38.29
N VAL A 30 28.88 33.38 -37.25
CA VAL A 30 30.36 33.47 -37.24
C VAL A 30 30.97 32.33 -36.42
N LEU A 31 31.22 31.16 -37.01
CA LEU A 31 32.30 30.26 -36.57
C LEU A 31 32.86 29.47 -37.77
N ASP A 32 34.18 29.56 -37.92
CA ASP A 32 35.00 29.13 -39.04
C ASP A 32 35.38 27.64 -38.97
N ARG A 33 35.69 27.06 -40.13
CA ARG A 33 36.03 25.65 -40.33
C ARG A 33 37.38 25.34 -39.67
N HIS A 34 37.42 24.58 -38.58
CA HIS A 34 38.49 23.60 -38.24
C HIS A 34 38.20 22.92 -36.89
N ASN A 35 37.40 21.85 -36.88
CA ASN A 35 37.49 20.69 -35.98
C ASN A 35 36.25 19.79 -36.16
N MET A 36 36.40 18.69 -36.90
CA MET A 36 35.29 17.82 -37.29
C MET A 36 35.13 16.56 -36.42
N SER A 37 35.57 16.61 -35.16
CA SER A 37 35.47 15.49 -34.20
C SER A 37 34.74 15.82 -32.90
N GLN A 38 34.30 17.06 -32.69
CA GLN A 38 33.39 17.42 -31.58
C GLN A 38 31.95 17.70 -32.00
N LEU A 39 31.63 17.68 -33.30
CA LEU A 39 30.28 17.95 -33.79
C LEU A 39 29.29 16.76 -33.68
N LEU A 40 29.80 15.53 -33.60
CA LEU A 40 28.97 14.31 -33.54
C LEU A 40 28.37 14.01 -32.16
N LEU A 41 28.85 14.65 -31.10
CA LEU A 41 28.31 14.51 -29.74
C LEU A 41 27.27 15.58 -29.39
N MET A 42 27.33 16.77 -30.00
CA MET A 42 26.30 17.82 -29.80
C MET A 42 25.03 17.63 -30.64
N GLU A 43 25.06 16.81 -31.70
CA GLU A 43 23.89 16.60 -32.57
C GLU A 43 22.79 15.74 -31.91
N LYS A 44 23.15 14.85 -30.97
CA LYS A 44 22.18 13.99 -30.25
C LYS A 44 21.38 14.76 -29.19
N ASP A 45 22.03 15.62 -28.40
CA ASP A 45 21.35 16.43 -27.38
C ASP A 45 20.52 17.58 -27.98
N PHE A 46 20.99 18.15 -29.10
CA PHE A 46 20.32 19.26 -29.78
C PHE A 46 19.05 18.83 -30.54
N MET A 47 19.00 17.59 -31.03
CA MET A 47 17.79 17.02 -31.67
C MET A 47 16.74 16.59 -30.63
N ARG A 48 17.15 16.09 -29.46
CA ARG A 48 16.24 15.80 -28.32
C ARG A 48 15.53 17.05 -27.79
N HIS A 49 16.25 18.17 -27.63
CA HIS A 49 15.64 19.43 -27.15
C HIS A 49 14.69 20.10 -28.16
N LYS A 50 14.91 19.93 -29.48
CA LYS A 50 14.03 20.48 -30.52
C LYS A 50 12.65 19.82 -30.58
N LEU A 51 12.55 18.52 -30.30
CA LEU A 51 11.26 17.81 -30.30
C LEU A 51 10.37 18.24 -29.13
N LEU A 52 10.94 18.40 -27.92
CA LEU A 52 10.21 18.84 -26.73
C LEU A 52 9.77 20.31 -26.82
N MET A 53 10.62 21.22 -27.32
CA MET A 53 10.25 22.64 -27.47
C MET A 53 9.24 22.87 -28.60
N GLY A 54 9.35 22.12 -29.71
CA GLY A 54 8.40 22.21 -30.83
C GLY A 54 6.98 21.79 -30.46
N ARG A 55 6.83 20.77 -29.62
CA ARG A 55 5.53 20.30 -29.11
C ARG A 55 4.93 21.27 -28.08
N LYS A 56 5.73 21.82 -27.15
CA LYS A 56 5.26 22.79 -26.14
C LYS A 56 4.73 24.11 -26.74
N LEU A 57 5.33 24.61 -27.82
CA LEU A 57 4.83 25.80 -28.54
C LEU A 57 3.55 25.53 -29.35
N GLY A 58 3.35 24.29 -29.83
CA GLY A 58 2.13 23.88 -30.54
C GLY A 58 0.90 23.89 -29.63
N TYR A 59 1.02 23.36 -28.42
CA TYR A 59 -0.07 23.32 -27.43
C TYR A 59 -0.47 24.71 -26.92
N MET A 60 0.48 25.61 -26.69
CA MET A 60 0.18 27.00 -26.30
C MET A 60 -0.53 27.78 -27.42
N ALA A 61 -0.15 27.55 -28.69
CA ALA A 61 -0.80 28.22 -29.83
C ALA A 61 -2.23 27.71 -30.05
N GLN A 62 -2.49 26.41 -29.84
CA GLN A 62 -3.83 25.82 -29.93
C GLN A 62 -4.75 26.27 -28.79
N ALA A 63 -4.26 26.36 -27.55
CA ALA A 63 -5.02 26.85 -26.40
C ALA A 63 -5.41 28.34 -26.54
N LEU A 64 -4.50 29.18 -27.07
CA LEU A 64 -4.80 30.58 -27.37
C LEU A 64 -5.82 30.77 -28.51
N LEU A 65 -5.77 29.90 -29.52
CA LEU A 65 -6.70 29.95 -30.66
C LEU A 65 -8.12 29.51 -30.26
N LEU A 66 -8.23 28.51 -29.37
CA LEU A 66 -9.51 28.07 -28.79
C LEU A 66 -10.13 29.13 -27.87
N GLY A 67 -9.30 29.81 -27.06
CA GLY A 67 -9.73 30.92 -26.20
C GLY A 67 -10.22 32.16 -26.98
N LEU A 68 -9.63 32.45 -28.15
CA LEU A 68 -10.05 33.57 -29.01
C LEU A 68 -11.34 33.27 -29.81
N LEU A 69 -11.65 32.00 -30.07
CA LEU A 69 -12.88 31.57 -30.73
C LEU A 69 -14.10 31.57 -29.78
N MET A 70 -13.88 31.36 -28.47
CA MET A 70 -14.91 31.37 -27.43
C MET A 70 -15.42 32.78 -27.06
N LEU A 71 -14.68 33.84 -27.40
CA LEU A 71 -14.97 35.22 -26.98
C LEU A 71 -15.75 36.08 -28.01
N GLY A 72 -16.42 35.43 -28.97
CA GLY A 72 -17.57 35.94 -29.72
C GLY A 72 -17.63 37.46 -29.98
N CYS A 73 -16.85 37.98 -30.93
CA CYS A 73 -17.00 39.35 -31.41
C CYS A 73 -18.29 39.51 -32.23
N ARG A 74 -19.32 40.17 -31.67
CA ARG A 74 -20.39 40.83 -32.46
C ARG A 74 -20.67 42.25 -31.95
N GLN A 75 -20.65 43.18 -32.92
CA GLN A 75 -21.21 44.53 -33.01
C GLN A 75 -21.68 45.24 -31.74
N ILE A 76 -21.12 46.43 -31.51
CA ILE A 76 -21.69 47.47 -30.65
C ILE A 76 -22.36 48.51 -31.56
N ASP A 77 -23.66 48.71 -31.39
CA ASP A 77 -24.38 49.91 -31.82
C ASP A 77 -25.04 50.58 -30.59
N ASN A 78 -24.82 51.89 -30.51
CA ASN A 78 -25.55 52.95 -29.80
C ASN A 78 -26.21 52.71 -28.43
N GLY A 79 -25.60 53.37 -27.42
CA GLY A 79 -26.30 54.32 -26.56
C GLY A 79 -26.77 53.83 -25.18
N GLY A 80 -26.63 54.71 -24.18
CA GLY A 80 -27.46 54.69 -22.98
C GLY A 80 -26.72 54.44 -21.66
N THR A 81 -26.62 55.50 -20.86
CA THR A 81 -26.36 55.44 -19.41
C THR A 81 -27.53 54.79 -18.67
N ILE A 82 -27.26 53.81 -17.80
CA ILE A 82 -28.13 53.46 -16.66
C ILE A 82 -27.25 53.20 -15.43
N ALA A 83 -27.64 53.82 -14.32
CA ALA A 83 -27.00 53.76 -13.01
C ALA A 83 -27.21 52.40 -12.32
N VAL A 84 -26.17 51.90 -11.67
CA VAL A 84 -26.21 50.68 -10.83
C VAL A 84 -26.33 51.10 -9.37
N SER A 85 -27.39 50.63 -8.71
CA SER A 85 -27.53 50.62 -7.25
C SER A 85 -26.82 49.41 -6.67
N THR A 86 -25.98 49.62 -5.67
CA THR A 86 -25.27 48.60 -4.88
C THR A 86 -26.17 47.87 -3.89
N PRO A 87 -26.12 46.53 -3.81
CA PRO A 87 -26.36 45.76 -2.59
C PRO A 87 -25.04 45.49 -1.83
N PRO A 88 -25.10 45.17 -0.53
CA PRO A 88 -23.95 45.17 0.37
C PRO A 88 -23.03 43.96 0.16
N ALA A 89 -21.75 44.16 0.50
CA ALA A 89 -20.72 43.14 0.51
C ALA A 89 -21.03 42.04 1.53
N ILE A 90 -20.92 40.78 1.10
CA ILE A 90 -20.59 39.66 1.96
C ILE A 90 -19.07 39.52 1.84
N GLU A 91 -18.36 39.82 2.92
CA GLU A 91 -16.93 39.52 3.05
C GLU A 91 -16.77 38.00 3.21
N GLU A 92 -16.35 37.32 2.14
CA GLU A 92 -15.66 36.04 2.27
C GLU A 92 -14.24 36.32 2.76
N ASN A 93 -14.00 36.01 4.03
CA ASN A 93 -12.70 36.05 4.66
C ASN A 93 -11.93 34.77 4.30
N LEU A 94 -11.42 34.69 3.06
CA LEU A 94 -10.45 33.66 2.66
C LEU A 94 -9.04 34.16 2.97
N THR A 95 -8.65 34.07 4.25
CA THR A 95 -7.24 34.04 4.65
C THR A 95 -7.05 33.11 5.83
N THR A 96 -6.64 31.87 5.57
CA THR A 96 -5.81 31.12 6.52
C THR A 96 -4.61 30.60 5.74
N ALA A 97 -3.47 31.21 6.02
CA ALA A 97 -2.14 30.75 5.61
C ALA A 97 -1.87 29.35 6.21
N PRO A 98 -0.95 28.55 5.63
CA PRO A 98 -0.60 27.24 6.18
C PRO A 98 -0.11 27.41 7.64
N PRO A 99 -0.46 26.48 8.55
CA PRO A 99 -0.02 26.58 9.92
C PRO A 99 1.50 26.56 9.97
N THR A 100 2.03 27.53 10.69
CA THR A 100 3.46 27.69 10.93
C THR A 100 3.87 26.60 11.91
N ALA A 101 4.90 25.82 11.54
CA ALA A 101 5.54 24.84 12.38
C ALA A 101 6.02 25.48 13.69
N THR A 102 5.33 25.18 14.79
CA THR A 102 5.90 25.10 16.14
C THR A 102 4.92 24.35 17.03
N GLN A 103 4.98 23.03 17.02
CA GLN A 103 4.67 22.25 18.21
C GLN A 103 5.94 21.50 18.59
N ILE A 104 6.25 21.56 19.88
CA ILE A 104 7.36 20.86 20.48
C ILE A 104 6.98 19.39 20.41
N GLU A 105 7.71 18.61 19.59
CA GLU A 105 7.58 17.16 19.48
C GLU A 105 7.81 16.54 20.85
N GLU A 106 6.73 16.16 21.54
CA GLU A 106 6.84 15.07 22.50
C GLU A 106 7.04 13.80 21.69
N SER A 107 8.11 13.06 21.97
CA SER A 107 8.30 11.74 21.40
C SER A 107 7.03 10.91 21.65
N PRO A 108 6.53 10.15 20.66
CA PRO A 108 5.36 9.32 20.87
C PRO A 108 5.61 8.39 22.06
N VAL A 109 4.62 8.34 22.94
CA VAL A 109 4.59 7.43 24.07
C VAL A 109 3.86 6.18 23.58
N MET A 110 4.29 4.98 24.01
CA MET A 110 3.52 3.77 23.76
C MET A 110 2.04 4.03 24.08
N PRO A 111 1.10 3.59 23.22
CA PRO A 111 -0.31 3.80 23.48
C PRO A 111 -0.63 3.28 24.89
N PRO A 112 -1.43 4.02 25.67
CA PRO A 112 -1.82 3.59 26.99
C PRO A 112 -2.62 2.31 26.83
N LEU A 113 -1.94 1.17 27.03
CA LEU A 113 -2.57 -0.12 27.21
C LEU A 113 -3.62 0.05 28.29
N ALA A 114 -4.81 -0.52 28.09
CA ALA A 114 -5.87 -0.46 29.06
C ALA A 114 -5.35 -0.99 30.41
N ALA A 115 -4.89 -0.09 31.27
CA ALA A 115 -4.58 -0.41 32.64
C ALA A 115 -5.92 -0.76 33.25
N THR A 116 -6.06 -1.99 33.74
CA THR A 116 -7.08 -2.31 34.75
C THR A 116 -7.04 -1.20 35.78
N GLU A 117 -8.09 -0.37 35.84
CA GLU A 117 -8.20 0.68 36.84
C GLU A 117 -8.03 0.00 38.20
N THR A 118 -6.94 0.32 38.89
CA THR A 118 -6.72 -0.12 40.26
C THR A 118 -7.72 0.63 41.15
N GLU A 119 -8.95 0.13 41.24
CA GLU A 119 -9.75 0.34 42.44
C GLU A 119 -8.93 -0.17 43.63
N GLU A 120 -8.93 0.57 44.75
CA GLU A 120 -8.26 0.17 46.01
C GLU A 120 -8.65 -1.26 46.37
N GLU A 121 -7.76 -2.21 46.05
CA GLU A 121 -8.03 -3.63 46.18
C GLU A 121 -8.09 -4.01 47.66
N THR A 122 -9.29 -4.33 48.13
CA THR A 122 -9.42 -5.23 49.29
C THR A 122 -8.84 -6.57 48.88
N ALA A 123 -7.58 -6.83 49.29
CA ALA A 123 -6.81 -8.04 49.02
C ALA A 123 -7.69 -9.27 48.74
N VAL A 124 -7.83 -9.62 47.47
CA VAL A 124 -8.45 -10.88 47.05
C VAL A 124 -7.51 -11.99 47.53
N PRO A 125 -8.00 -13.07 48.14
CA PRO A 125 -7.12 -14.15 48.58
C PRO A 125 -6.44 -14.77 47.36
N GLN A 126 -5.12 -14.58 47.24
CA GLN A 126 -4.31 -15.22 46.20
C GLN A 126 -4.56 -16.73 46.21
N SER A 127 -4.83 -17.27 45.02
CA SER A 127 -4.88 -18.71 44.78
C SER A 127 -3.57 -19.36 45.23
N ASN A 128 -3.64 -20.41 46.06
CA ASN A 128 -2.48 -21.21 46.46
C ASN A 128 -1.94 -22.13 45.34
N ASN A 129 -2.56 -22.12 44.16
CA ASN A 129 -2.05 -22.85 42.99
C ASN A 129 -1.18 -21.88 42.18
N PRO A 130 0.12 -22.16 41.93
CA PRO A 130 0.97 -21.30 41.10
C PRO A 130 0.72 -21.48 39.61
N VAL A 131 0.00 -22.54 39.20
CA VAL A 131 -0.31 -22.76 37.78
C VAL A 131 -1.40 -21.79 37.32
N ARG A 132 -1.07 -20.99 36.31
CA ARG A 132 -1.94 -20.07 35.58
C ARG A 132 -2.16 -20.59 34.16
N GLU A 133 -3.32 -20.26 33.60
CA GLU A 133 -3.63 -20.54 32.20
C GLU A 133 -3.55 -19.24 31.42
N ILE A 134 -2.98 -19.25 30.22
CA ILE A 134 -3.00 -18.12 29.28
C ILE A 134 -3.30 -18.64 27.88
N THR A 135 -4.22 -17.98 27.16
CA THR A 135 -4.58 -18.32 25.78
C THR A 135 -4.21 -17.20 24.84
N ILE A 136 -3.44 -17.49 23.82
CA ILE A 136 -3.10 -16.57 22.74
C ILE A 136 -4.04 -16.87 21.58
N LEU A 137 -4.77 -15.87 21.12
CA LEU A 137 -5.53 -15.89 19.88
C LEU A 137 -4.74 -15.08 18.84
N TYR A 138 -4.49 -15.68 17.69
CA TYR A 138 -3.52 -15.17 16.72
C TYR A 138 -4.13 -15.06 15.33
N THR A 139 -4.03 -13.87 14.74
CA THR A 139 -4.31 -13.59 13.33
C THR A 139 -3.08 -12.98 12.67
N ASN A 140 -3.09 -12.89 11.34
CA ASN A 140 -2.08 -12.23 10.52
C ASN A 140 -2.70 -11.96 9.15
N ASP A 141 -2.08 -11.09 8.37
CA ASP A 141 -2.46 -10.79 6.99
C ASP A 141 -3.96 -10.46 6.88
N GLU A 142 -4.48 -9.68 7.84
CA GLU A 142 -5.89 -9.31 7.88
C GLU A 142 -6.29 -8.51 6.63
N HIS A 143 -5.33 -7.74 6.08
CA HIS A 143 -5.44 -7.07 4.79
C HIS A 143 -6.74 -6.26 4.61
N GLY A 144 -7.29 -5.70 5.68
CA GLY A 144 -8.52 -4.90 5.66
C GLY A 144 -9.81 -5.68 5.44
N TRP A 145 -9.80 -7.02 5.50
CA TRP A 145 -10.98 -7.88 5.28
C TRP A 145 -11.96 -7.92 6.47
N MET A 146 -12.29 -6.75 7.02
CA MET A 146 -13.23 -6.64 8.15
C MET A 146 -14.66 -7.14 7.84
N VAL A 147 -15.03 -7.16 6.55
CA VAL A 147 -16.31 -7.71 6.05
C VAL A 147 -16.25 -9.20 5.68
N GLY A 148 -15.06 -9.81 5.76
CA GLY A 148 -14.83 -11.20 5.37
C GLY A 148 -14.82 -11.43 3.85
N GLN A 149 -14.19 -12.52 3.42
CA GLN A 149 -14.24 -13.00 2.03
C GLN A 149 -15.49 -13.85 1.76
N GLU A 150 -16.13 -14.36 2.82
CA GLU A 150 -17.32 -15.20 2.78
C GLU A 150 -18.41 -14.66 3.71
N GLU A 151 -19.68 -14.90 3.36
CA GLU A 151 -20.81 -14.51 4.19
C GLU A 151 -20.73 -15.20 5.57
N GLY A 152 -20.78 -14.42 6.65
CA GLY A 152 -20.71 -14.93 8.02
C GLY A 152 -19.29 -15.25 8.52
N ALA A 153 -18.26 -14.83 7.78
CA ALA A 153 -16.84 -14.98 8.12
C ALA A 153 -16.14 -13.61 8.24
N ASN A 154 -16.81 -12.62 8.84
CA ASN A 154 -16.29 -11.26 9.00
C ASN A 154 -15.64 -11.05 10.39
N ALA A 155 -15.11 -9.86 10.66
CA ALA A 155 -14.49 -9.52 11.95
C ALA A 155 -15.46 -9.65 13.14
N ALA A 156 -16.72 -9.28 12.95
CA ALA A 156 -17.75 -9.41 13.98
C ALA A 156 -18.09 -10.88 14.27
N ASN A 157 -18.17 -11.72 13.24
CA ASN A 157 -18.35 -13.17 13.40
C ASN A 157 -17.17 -13.81 14.14
N LEU A 158 -15.94 -13.39 13.83
CA LEU A 158 -14.73 -13.86 14.51
C LEU A 158 -14.77 -13.52 16.00
N MET A 159 -15.09 -12.26 16.34
CA MET A 159 -15.21 -11.83 17.73
C MET A 159 -16.28 -12.64 18.49
N GLY A 160 -17.43 -12.88 17.86
CA GLY A 160 -18.46 -13.73 18.45
C GLY A 160 -18.06 -15.19 18.60
N LEU A 161 -17.27 -15.72 17.66
CA LEU A 161 -16.68 -17.06 17.76
C LEU A 161 -15.70 -17.13 18.93
N TRP A 162 -14.81 -16.16 19.10
CA TRP A 162 -13.91 -16.10 20.25
C TRP A 162 -14.67 -16.04 21.57
N ARG A 163 -15.70 -15.19 21.70
CA ARG A 163 -16.50 -15.11 22.93
C ARG A 163 -17.24 -16.41 23.26
N THR A 164 -17.67 -17.18 22.25
CA THR A 164 -18.54 -18.34 22.46
C THR A 164 -17.80 -19.68 22.45
N ALA A 165 -16.88 -19.89 21.49
CA ALA A 165 -16.12 -21.12 21.34
C ALA A 165 -14.82 -21.11 22.16
N GLU A 166 -14.09 -19.98 22.18
CA GLU A 166 -12.87 -19.84 22.99
C GLU A 166 -13.16 -19.32 24.40
N GLN A 167 -14.39 -18.88 24.67
CA GLN A 167 -14.78 -18.26 25.94
C GLN A 167 -13.99 -16.99 26.27
N TYR A 168 -13.56 -16.27 25.21
CA TYR A 168 -12.82 -15.03 25.33
C TYR A 168 -13.54 -14.01 26.21
N GLN A 169 -12.77 -13.40 27.12
CA GLN A 169 -13.17 -12.31 28.00
C GLN A 169 -12.08 -11.25 27.96
N PRO A 170 -12.41 -9.96 27.72
CA PRO A 170 -11.43 -8.89 27.62
C PRO A 170 -10.47 -8.78 28.82
N ASP A 171 -11.00 -8.91 30.05
CA ASP A 171 -10.20 -8.88 31.28
C ASP A 171 -9.78 -10.29 31.75
N GLY A 172 -9.79 -11.26 30.82
CA GLY A 172 -9.55 -12.67 31.10
C GLY A 172 -8.08 -13.06 31.02
N ASN A 173 -7.86 -14.33 30.72
CA ASN A 173 -6.53 -14.92 30.54
C ASN A 173 -6.11 -15.00 29.07
N PHE A 174 -6.43 -13.97 28.29
CA PHE A 174 -6.22 -13.95 26.84
C PHE A 174 -5.20 -12.91 26.40
N LEU A 175 -4.53 -13.20 25.29
CA LEU A 175 -3.80 -12.22 24.48
C LEU A 175 -4.28 -12.33 23.02
N LEU A 176 -4.66 -11.23 22.42
CA LEU A 176 -5.00 -11.11 21.00
C LEU A 176 -3.84 -10.48 20.26
N LEU A 177 -3.16 -11.26 19.43
CA LEU A 177 -1.96 -10.83 18.72
C LEU A 177 -2.17 -10.89 17.20
N SER A 178 -1.62 -9.91 16.48
CA SER A 178 -1.53 -9.93 15.02
C SER A 178 -0.09 -10.12 14.54
N GLY A 179 0.10 -10.91 13.48
CA GLY A 179 1.35 -11.04 12.73
C GLY A 179 1.62 -9.91 11.74
N GLY A 180 0.78 -8.87 11.65
CA GLY A 180 0.97 -7.72 10.76
C GLY A 180 0.28 -7.87 9.40
N ASP A 181 0.48 -6.89 8.52
CA ASP A 181 -0.19 -6.74 7.21
C ASP A 181 -1.71 -6.52 7.31
N MET A 182 -2.10 -5.57 8.16
CA MET A 182 -3.49 -5.37 8.57
C MET A 182 -4.28 -4.51 7.57
N TRP A 183 -3.66 -3.58 6.86
CA TRP A 183 -4.39 -2.45 6.26
C TRP A 183 -4.73 -2.58 4.77
N THR A 184 -3.85 -3.14 3.95
CA THR A 184 -3.96 -3.04 2.48
C THR A 184 -4.70 -4.22 1.86
N GLY A 185 -5.82 -3.95 1.16
CA GLY A 185 -6.64 -4.96 0.51
C GLY A 185 -7.97 -4.39 0.01
N PRO A 186 -9.14 -4.80 0.55
CA PRO A 186 -10.43 -4.24 0.17
C PRO A 186 -10.52 -2.73 0.34
N ALA A 187 -11.35 -2.10 -0.49
CA ALA A 187 -11.47 -0.65 -0.55
C ALA A 187 -11.92 -0.01 0.77
N ILE A 188 -12.77 -0.69 1.55
CA ILE A 188 -13.22 -0.23 2.88
C ILE A 188 -12.06 0.02 3.85
N SER A 189 -10.89 -0.59 3.63
CA SER A 189 -9.66 -0.32 4.39
C SER A 189 -8.69 0.56 3.62
N THR A 190 -8.37 0.17 2.39
CA THR A 190 -7.38 0.84 1.55
C THR A 190 -7.71 2.32 1.30
N TRP A 191 -8.97 2.64 1.00
CA TRP A 191 -9.39 4.02 0.72
C TRP A 191 -9.18 4.96 1.92
N PHE A 192 -9.35 4.41 3.12
CA PHE A 192 -9.13 5.12 4.38
C PHE A 192 -7.73 4.87 4.95
N GLN A 193 -6.81 4.33 4.13
CA GLN A 193 -5.41 4.11 4.47
C GLN A 193 -5.23 3.36 5.79
N GLY A 194 -6.06 2.33 6.01
CA GLY A 194 -6.04 1.49 7.21
C GLY A 194 -6.81 2.01 8.42
N GLN A 195 -7.33 3.24 8.40
CA GLN A 195 -8.05 3.84 9.54
C GLN A 195 -9.18 2.95 10.06
N SER A 196 -9.97 2.41 9.13
CA SER A 196 -11.12 1.58 9.45
C SER A 196 -10.72 0.27 10.11
N MET A 197 -9.63 -0.36 9.63
CA MET A 197 -9.12 -1.58 10.24
C MET A 197 -8.55 -1.32 11.64
N VAL A 198 -7.84 -0.21 11.85
CA VAL A 198 -7.37 0.20 13.18
C VAL A 198 -8.54 0.31 14.16
N GLU A 199 -9.66 0.93 13.76
CA GLU A 199 -10.82 1.04 14.65
C GLU A 199 -11.51 -0.31 14.91
N VAL A 200 -11.60 -1.19 13.92
CA VAL A 200 -12.12 -2.55 14.10
C VAL A 200 -11.26 -3.34 15.08
N MET A 201 -9.93 -3.32 14.91
CA MET A 201 -8.99 -4.01 15.82
C MET A 201 -8.99 -3.42 17.23
N ASN A 202 -9.11 -2.10 17.35
CA ASN A 202 -9.31 -1.43 18.64
C ASN A 202 -10.59 -1.92 19.33
N GLY A 203 -11.69 -2.06 18.57
CA GLY A 203 -12.96 -2.58 19.09
C GLY A 203 -12.88 -4.05 19.50
N MET A 204 -12.10 -4.86 18.77
CA MET A 204 -11.87 -6.28 19.07
C MET A 204 -10.97 -6.50 20.28
N GLY A 205 -10.17 -5.50 20.66
CA GLY A 205 -9.28 -5.56 21.82
C GLY A 205 -7.99 -6.31 21.55
N TYR A 206 -7.36 -6.08 20.40
CA TYR A 206 -5.99 -6.56 20.17
C TYR A 206 -5.04 -5.98 21.20
N ASP A 207 -4.06 -6.78 21.65
CA ASP A 207 -3.10 -6.43 22.68
C ASP A 207 -1.75 -5.96 22.09
N ALA A 208 -1.38 -6.48 20.91
CA ALA A 208 -0.21 -6.05 20.14
C ALA A 208 -0.29 -6.57 18.70
N ALA A 209 0.41 -5.90 17.79
CA ALA A 209 0.57 -6.35 16.41
C ALA A 209 2.04 -6.24 15.97
N ALA A 210 2.55 -7.24 15.24
CA ALA A 210 3.79 -7.06 14.51
C ALA A 210 3.61 -6.06 13.36
N ILE A 211 4.70 -5.40 12.95
CA ILE A 211 4.74 -4.67 11.67
C ILE A 211 5.02 -5.67 10.54
N GLY A 212 4.14 -5.73 9.56
CA GLY A 212 4.36 -6.35 8.26
C GLY A 212 4.86 -5.37 7.20
N ASN A 213 5.08 -5.84 5.98
CA ASN A 213 5.58 -5.01 4.89
C ASN A 213 4.52 -4.02 4.39
N HIS A 214 3.24 -4.37 4.44
CA HIS A 214 2.15 -3.54 3.91
C HIS A 214 1.75 -2.38 4.82
N GLU A 215 2.22 -2.35 6.07
CA GLU A 215 2.11 -1.17 6.93
C GLU A 215 2.85 0.06 6.36
N PHE A 216 3.83 -0.14 5.46
CA PHE A 216 4.57 0.95 4.82
C PHE A 216 3.93 1.50 3.53
N ASP A 217 2.86 0.89 3.02
CA ASP A 217 2.32 1.19 1.69
C ASP A 217 1.80 2.63 1.56
N PHE A 218 1.24 3.18 2.64
CA PHE A 218 0.68 4.53 2.67
C PHE A 218 1.69 5.58 3.16
N GLY A 219 2.97 5.21 3.31
CA GLY A 219 4.05 6.08 3.75
C GLY A 219 4.15 6.26 5.27
N LEU A 220 5.28 6.81 5.72
CA LEU A 220 5.65 6.89 7.14
C LEU A 220 4.75 7.81 7.98
N GLU A 221 4.24 8.90 7.41
CA GLU A 221 3.30 9.79 8.10
C GLU A 221 1.98 9.07 8.41
N THR A 222 1.48 8.28 7.46
CA THR A 222 0.28 7.47 7.66
C THR A 222 0.52 6.39 8.69
N LEU A 223 1.65 5.68 8.62
CA LEU A 223 2.03 4.67 9.61
C LEU A 223 2.06 5.27 11.03
N GLN A 224 2.72 6.41 11.21
CA GLN A 224 2.78 7.11 12.50
C GLN A 224 1.37 7.52 12.98
N THR A 225 0.51 7.98 12.05
CA THR A 225 -0.87 8.34 12.37
C THR A 225 -1.69 7.12 12.82
N ARG A 226 -1.60 5.99 12.11
CA ARG A 226 -2.30 4.75 12.50
C ARG A 226 -1.77 4.19 13.82
N ALA A 227 -0.46 4.28 14.06
CA ALA A 227 0.14 3.94 15.35
C ALA A 227 -0.43 4.78 16.51
N ALA A 228 -0.62 6.09 16.30
CA ALA A 228 -1.20 6.97 17.31
C ALA A 228 -2.71 6.73 17.55
N GLU A 229 -3.44 6.22 16.56
CA GLU A 229 -4.86 5.88 16.68
C GLU A 229 -5.11 4.48 17.29
N SER A 230 -4.09 3.62 17.32
CA SER A 230 -4.20 2.26 17.82
C SER A 230 -4.12 2.22 19.36
N ASN A 231 -4.98 1.42 19.98
CA ASN A 231 -4.96 1.17 21.42
C ASN A 231 -3.94 0.08 21.82
N PHE A 232 -3.23 -0.48 20.84
CA PHE A 232 -2.21 -1.51 20.98
C PHE A 232 -0.92 -1.07 20.28
N PRO A 233 0.26 -1.48 20.78
CA PRO A 233 1.53 -1.15 20.18
C PRO A 233 1.79 -1.96 18.91
N PHE A 234 2.40 -1.30 17.92
CA PHE A 234 3.03 -1.96 16.79
C PHE A 234 4.46 -2.35 17.14
N LEU A 235 4.83 -3.59 16.84
CA LEU A 235 6.06 -4.20 17.31
C LEU A 235 6.98 -4.61 16.16
N SER A 236 8.26 -4.25 16.26
CA SER A 236 9.34 -4.82 15.46
C SER A 236 10.71 -4.64 16.12
N ALA A 237 11.32 -5.75 16.51
CA ALA A 237 12.66 -5.82 17.07
C ALA A 237 13.75 -5.83 16.01
N ASN A 238 13.46 -6.01 14.72
CA ASN A 238 14.49 -6.10 13.68
C ASN A 238 14.45 -4.96 12.65
N ILE A 239 13.53 -4.00 12.76
CA ILE A 239 13.63 -2.72 12.04
C ILE A 239 14.53 -1.78 12.85
N ARG A 240 15.55 -1.22 12.19
CA ARG A 240 16.49 -0.25 12.79
C ARG A 240 16.76 0.91 11.85
N TYR A 241 16.93 2.11 12.40
CA TYR A 241 17.46 3.23 11.62
C TYR A 241 18.90 2.96 11.17
N LYS A 242 19.19 3.22 9.89
CA LYS A 242 20.57 3.19 9.37
C LYS A 242 21.49 4.22 10.02
N SER A 243 20.91 5.30 10.53
CA SER A 243 21.65 6.44 11.09
C SER A 243 22.33 6.10 12.41
N ASP A 244 21.68 5.34 13.28
CA ASP A 244 22.15 5.07 14.65
C ASP A 244 21.87 3.66 15.19
N GLY A 245 21.17 2.80 14.43
CA GLY A 245 20.85 1.44 14.83
C GLY A 245 19.77 1.33 15.91
N THR A 246 18.96 2.37 16.13
CA THR A 246 17.84 2.35 17.08
C THR A 246 16.53 1.89 16.43
N THR A 247 15.57 1.38 17.22
CA THR A 247 14.21 1.08 16.73
C THR A 247 13.46 2.38 16.42
N PRO A 248 12.69 2.48 15.32
CA PRO A 248 11.89 3.66 14.95
C PRO A 248 10.70 3.97 15.88
N GLN A 249 10.95 4.19 17.17
CA GLN A 249 9.91 4.48 18.16
C GLN A 249 9.19 5.79 17.88
N ASP A 250 9.85 6.75 17.24
CA ASP A 250 9.25 8.02 16.80
C ASP A 250 8.14 7.82 15.75
N LEU A 251 8.12 6.68 15.06
CA LEU A 251 7.03 6.27 14.17
C LEU A 251 5.96 5.41 14.87
N GLY A 252 6.11 5.18 16.19
CA GLY A 252 5.23 4.30 16.95
C GLY A 252 5.58 2.82 16.86
N ILE A 253 6.77 2.47 16.36
CA ILE A 253 7.26 1.08 16.26
C ILE A 253 8.15 0.75 17.47
N TRP A 254 7.71 -0.20 18.29
CA TRP A 254 8.40 -0.61 19.52
C TRP A 254 9.08 -1.97 19.34
N PRO A 255 10.24 -2.26 19.95
CA PRO A 255 10.84 -3.58 19.80
C PRO A 255 10.04 -4.68 20.52
N TYR A 256 9.45 -4.32 21.67
CA TYR A 256 8.67 -5.22 22.51
C TYR A 256 7.77 -4.42 23.47
N VAL A 257 6.87 -5.15 24.14
CA VAL A 257 6.11 -4.69 25.31
C VAL A 257 6.01 -5.82 26.34
N ILE A 258 5.78 -5.51 27.62
CA ILE A 258 5.52 -6.50 28.66
C ILE A 258 4.13 -6.26 29.22
N LEU A 259 3.26 -7.28 29.16
CA LEU A 259 1.89 -7.24 29.67
C LEU A 259 1.72 -8.23 30.82
N THR A 260 0.96 -7.86 31.85
CA THR A 260 0.55 -8.80 32.90
C THR A 260 -0.75 -9.48 32.50
N VAL A 261 -0.75 -10.80 32.34
CA VAL A 261 -1.93 -11.59 31.94
C VAL A 261 -2.11 -12.74 32.90
N ASN A 262 -3.23 -12.77 33.62
CA ASN A 262 -3.52 -13.80 34.63
C ASN A 262 -2.34 -14.03 35.60
N ASP A 263 -1.79 -12.94 36.16
CA ASP A 263 -0.60 -12.89 37.02
C ASP A 263 0.76 -13.25 36.36
N ILE A 264 0.82 -13.47 35.04
CA ILE A 264 2.06 -13.77 34.30
C ILE A 264 2.58 -12.50 33.63
N GLN A 265 3.87 -12.20 33.77
CA GLN A 265 4.54 -11.14 33.00
C GLN A 265 4.96 -11.67 31.62
N VAL A 266 4.20 -11.34 30.58
CA VAL A 266 4.44 -11.80 29.21
C VAL A 266 5.18 -10.73 28.42
N GLY A 267 6.41 -11.04 28.01
CA GLY A 267 7.18 -10.24 27.05
C GLY A 267 6.77 -10.57 25.62
N ILE A 268 6.28 -9.57 24.90
CA ILE A 268 5.81 -9.68 23.51
C ILE A 268 6.79 -8.94 22.61
N ILE A 269 7.50 -9.65 21.73
CA ILE A 269 8.54 -9.10 20.87
C ILE A 269 8.08 -9.16 19.41
N GLY A 270 8.15 -8.07 18.65
CA GLY A 270 7.75 -8.10 17.23
C GLY A 270 8.89 -8.50 16.30
N LEU A 271 8.58 -9.09 15.14
CA LEU A 271 9.53 -9.24 14.03
C LEU A 271 8.85 -8.93 12.69
N THR A 272 9.59 -8.33 11.77
CA THR A 272 9.14 -7.96 10.41
C THR A 272 10.00 -8.65 9.36
N THR A 273 9.41 -9.19 8.29
CA THR A 273 10.15 -9.85 7.21
C THR A 273 11.33 -9.03 6.70
N THR A 274 12.49 -9.69 6.53
CA THR A 274 13.67 -9.08 5.89
C THR A 274 13.47 -8.76 4.42
N ASP A 275 12.39 -9.27 3.81
CA ASP A 275 12.03 -9.04 2.41
C ASP A 275 11.25 -7.73 2.21
N THR A 276 10.93 -6.99 3.28
CA THR A 276 10.22 -5.70 3.22
C THR A 276 10.81 -4.72 2.19
N PRO A 277 12.15 -4.52 2.08
CA PRO A 277 12.73 -3.63 1.07
C PRO A 277 12.37 -3.95 -0.39
N THR A 278 11.88 -5.16 -0.66
CA THR A 278 11.45 -5.62 -1.99
C THR A 278 9.96 -5.93 -2.09
N THR A 279 9.22 -5.95 -0.98
CA THR A 279 7.80 -6.34 -0.92
C THR A 279 6.85 -5.19 -0.53
N THR A 280 7.39 -4.03 -0.15
CA THR A 280 6.67 -2.74 -0.12
C THR A 280 7.35 -1.74 -1.05
N THR A 281 6.79 -0.52 -1.17
CA THR A 281 7.39 0.59 -1.91
C THR A 281 8.80 0.89 -1.37
N PRO A 282 9.88 0.58 -2.11
CA PRO A 282 11.25 0.66 -1.58
C PRO A 282 11.64 2.05 -1.09
N ALA A 283 11.07 3.10 -1.71
CA ALA A 283 11.27 4.50 -1.33
C ALA A 283 10.86 4.77 0.14
N ASN A 284 9.80 4.10 0.62
CA ASN A 284 9.25 4.32 1.97
C ASN A 284 10.13 3.75 3.07
N VAL A 285 11.06 2.84 2.74
CA VAL A 285 11.89 2.12 3.72
C VAL A 285 13.38 2.34 3.55
N THR A 286 13.78 3.34 2.75
CA THR A 286 15.20 3.62 2.44
C THR A 286 16.04 3.94 3.68
N GLU A 287 15.44 4.48 4.75
CA GLU A 287 16.13 4.88 5.98
C GLU A 287 16.36 3.72 6.97
N PHE A 288 15.77 2.55 6.73
CA PHE A 288 15.83 1.42 7.66
C PHE A 288 16.73 0.28 7.17
N ASP A 289 17.35 -0.39 8.14
CA ASP A 289 17.88 -1.74 8.01
C ASP A 289 16.87 -2.73 8.63
N PHE A 290 16.57 -3.79 7.89
CA PHE A 290 15.82 -4.95 8.38
C PHE A 290 16.85 -6.02 8.72
N ILE A 291 17.27 -6.05 9.99
CA ILE A 291 18.33 -6.96 10.43
C ILE A 291 17.81 -8.40 10.56
N ASP A 292 18.74 -9.35 10.59
CA ASP A 292 18.47 -10.77 10.79
C ASP A 292 17.66 -11.03 12.08
N TYR A 293 16.69 -11.95 11.99
CA TYR A 293 15.74 -12.22 13.07
C TYR A 293 16.42 -12.77 14.33
N GLU A 294 17.36 -13.72 14.18
CA GLU A 294 18.09 -14.30 15.30
C GLU A 294 18.91 -13.22 16.01
N THR A 295 19.60 -12.38 15.23
CA THR A 295 20.38 -11.26 15.74
C THR A 295 19.51 -10.31 16.58
N ALA A 296 18.34 -9.93 16.07
CA ALA A 296 17.40 -9.07 16.79
C ALA A 296 16.89 -9.70 18.10
N LEU A 297 16.52 -10.99 18.08
CA LEU A 297 16.06 -11.70 19.27
C LEU A 297 17.16 -11.84 20.33
N ARG A 298 18.40 -12.14 19.91
CA ARG A 298 19.55 -12.23 20.83
C ARG A 298 19.88 -10.89 21.48
N ASP A 299 19.59 -9.78 20.82
CA ASP A 299 19.75 -8.43 21.38
C ASP A 299 18.63 -8.07 22.36
N VAL A 300 17.38 -8.41 22.04
CA VAL A 300 16.19 -7.93 22.78
C VAL A 300 15.77 -8.85 23.93
N VAL A 301 15.82 -10.18 23.77
CA VAL A 301 15.39 -11.15 24.80
C VAL A 301 16.05 -10.90 26.17
N PRO A 302 17.38 -10.64 26.28
CA PRO A 302 17.99 -10.34 27.57
C PRO A 302 17.44 -9.09 28.26
N GLN A 303 17.01 -8.08 27.49
CA GLN A 303 16.42 -6.85 28.02
C GLN A 303 15.03 -7.12 28.57
N VAL A 304 14.20 -7.85 27.81
CA VAL A 304 12.84 -8.25 28.20
C VAL A 304 12.85 -9.10 29.49
N LYS A 305 13.77 -10.06 29.60
CA LYS A 305 13.96 -10.84 30.84
C LYS A 305 14.46 -9.99 32.01
N ALA A 306 15.35 -9.03 31.76
CA ALA A 306 15.84 -8.13 32.80
C ALA A 306 14.76 -7.18 33.35
N GLU A 307 13.74 -6.89 32.54
CA GLU A 307 12.57 -6.09 32.92
C GLU A 307 11.46 -6.92 33.60
N GLY A 308 11.64 -8.23 33.72
CA GLY A 308 10.80 -9.11 34.54
C GLY A 308 9.80 -9.96 33.75
N ALA A 309 9.96 -10.13 32.44
CA ALA A 309 9.17 -11.10 31.69
C ALA A 309 9.48 -12.54 32.16
N GLU A 310 8.42 -13.30 32.43
CA GLU A 310 8.42 -14.71 32.84
C GLU A 310 8.14 -15.62 31.64
N MET A 311 7.35 -15.15 30.67
CA MET A 311 7.04 -15.84 29.42
C MET A 311 7.35 -14.93 28.23
N ILE A 312 7.88 -15.48 27.14
CA ILE A 312 8.20 -14.71 25.93
C ILE A 312 7.45 -15.27 24.72
N VAL A 313 6.77 -14.39 24.01
CA VAL A 313 6.07 -14.69 22.76
C VAL A 313 6.47 -13.68 21.69
N VAL A 314 6.52 -14.13 20.43
CA VAL A 314 7.03 -13.32 19.34
C VAL A 314 6.04 -13.31 18.18
N PRO A 315 5.07 -12.38 18.11
CA PRO A 315 4.34 -12.15 16.87
C PRO A 315 5.32 -11.70 15.78
N GLY A 316 5.36 -12.39 14.65
CA GLY A 316 6.25 -12.08 13.54
C GLY A 316 5.52 -12.07 12.21
N HIS A 317 5.93 -11.18 11.31
CA HIS A 317 5.49 -11.16 9.93
C HIS A 317 6.48 -11.96 9.06
N ILE A 318 6.51 -13.29 9.24
CA ILE A 318 7.53 -14.19 8.69
C ILE A 318 6.86 -15.48 8.19
N CYS A 319 7.22 -15.92 6.98
CA CYS A 319 6.72 -17.16 6.40
C CYS A 319 7.14 -18.41 7.18
N GLN A 320 6.35 -19.49 7.11
CA GLN A 320 6.54 -20.71 7.89
C GLN A 320 7.96 -21.28 7.79
N ARG A 321 8.53 -21.33 6.58
CA ARG A 321 9.85 -21.94 6.36
C ARG A 321 10.97 -21.21 7.10
N GLU A 322 10.90 -19.88 7.16
CA GLU A 322 11.88 -19.07 7.89
C GLU A 322 11.65 -19.19 9.39
N LEU A 323 10.39 -19.20 9.81
CA LEU A 323 9.98 -19.39 11.21
C LEU A 323 10.49 -20.72 11.79
N GLU A 324 10.35 -21.82 11.03
CA GLU A 324 10.86 -23.15 11.40
C GLU A 324 12.38 -23.18 11.59
N ARG A 325 13.13 -22.42 10.78
CA ARG A 325 14.59 -22.29 10.92
C ARG A 325 14.93 -21.46 12.15
N LEU A 326 14.27 -20.32 12.31
CA LEU A 326 14.46 -19.43 13.44
C LEU A 326 14.23 -20.17 14.76
N ALA A 327 13.17 -20.99 14.87
CA ALA A 327 12.89 -21.80 16.04
C ALA A 327 14.02 -22.79 16.41
N VAL A 328 14.79 -23.26 15.42
CA VAL A 328 15.98 -24.08 15.68
C VAL A 328 17.13 -23.23 16.19
N ASP A 329 17.34 -22.06 15.59
CA ASP A 329 18.47 -21.19 15.88
C ASP A 329 18.32 -20.48 17.25
N VAL A 330 17.09 -20.27 17.73
CA VAL A 330 16.78 -19.59 19.01
C VAL A 330 16.28 -20.51 20.12
N ALA A 331 16.42 -21.84 19.97
CA ALA A 331 15.99 -22.82 20.98
C ALA A 331 16.62 -22.59 22.37
N ASP A 332 17.73 -21.84 22.46
CA ASP A 332 18.39 -21.46 23.70
C ASP A 332 17.84 -20.20 24.39
N LEU A 333 16.97 -19.43 23.72
CA LEU A 333 16.45 -18.15 24.22
C LEU A 333 15.23 -18.29 25.13
N ASP A 334 14.67 -19.50 25.26
CA ASP A 334 13.53 -19.80 26.13
C ASP A 334 12.32 -18.91 25.76
N ILE A 335 11.97 -19.00 24.47
CA ILE A 335 10.80 -18.39 23.84
C ILE A 335 9.72 -19.47 23.72
N GLN A 336 8.49 -19.18 24.14
CA GLN A 336 7.40 -20.17 24.14
C GLN A 336 6.62 -20.20 22.82
N LEU A 337 6.55 -19.07 22.10
CA LEU A 337 5.79 -18.95 20.87
C LEU A 337 6.46 -18.04 19.84
N LEU A 338 6.49 -18.48 18.59
CA LEU A 338 6.78 -17.67 17.41
C LEU A 338 5.53 -17.64 16.51
N GLY A 339 5.01 -16.46 16.20
CA GLY A 339 3.92 -16.24 15.24
C GLY A 339 4.48 -15.92 13.85
N GLY A 340 3.81 -16.43 12.81
CA GLY A 340 4.10 -16.18 11.41
C GLY A 340 3.11 -15.24 10.73
N GLY A 341 3.36 -15.01 9.44
CA GLY A 341 2.55 -14.19 8.54
C GLY A 341 3.20 -14.12 7.17
N HIS A 342 2.84 -13.12 6.36
CA HIS A 342 3.44 -12.80 5.04
C HIS A 342 3.07 -13.79 3.92
N CYS A 343 3.12 -15.09 4.21
CA CYS A 343 2.90 -16.15 3.24
C CYS A 343 1.45 -16.66 3.20
N ASN A 344 0.57 -16.20 4.09
CA ASN A 344 -0.86 -16.57 4.16
C ASN A 344 -1.06 -18.09 4.39
N GLU A 345 -0.21 -18.68 5.21
CA GLU A 345 -0.19 -20.09 5.55
C GLU A 345 -1.08 -20.35 6.79
N LEU A 346 -1.80 -21.47 6.80
CA LEU A 346 -2.63 -21.86 7.95
C LEU A 346 -2.02 -23.06 8.64
N PHE A 347 -1.33 -22.85 9.77
CA PHE A 347 -0.69 -23.93 10.51
C PHE A 347 -0.55 -23.66 12.01
N ALA A 348 -0.40 -24.76 12.75
CA ALA A 348 0.05 -24.76 14.13
C ALA A 348 0.93 -26.00 14.33
N THR A 349 2.16 -25.80 14.81
CA THR A 349 3.14 -26.88 14.99
C THR A 349 4.08 -26.54 16.16
N GLU A 350 5.01 -27.44 16.48
CA GLU A 350 6.01 -27.23 17.52
C GLU A 350 7.39 -27.68 17.03
N VAL A 351 8.40 -26.85 17.28
CA VAL A 351 9.80 -27.11 16.94
C VAL A 351 10.66 -26.78 18.15
N ASN A 352 11.39 -27.76 18.69
CA ASN A 352 12.22 -27.61 19.89
C ASN A 352 11.47 -27.00 21.09
N GLU A 353 10.25 -27.48 21.37
CA GLU A 353 9.40 -27.00 22.47
C GLU A 353 8.90 -25.55 22.31
N ILE A 354 9.13 -24.92 21.15
CA ILE A 354 8.58 -23.62 20.77
C ILE A 354 7.35 -23.87 19.89
N VAL A 355 6.21 -23.25 20.22
CA VAL A 355 5.00 -23.30 19.39
C VAL A 355 5.14 -22.32 18.23
N LEU A 356 4.82 -22.77 17.02
CA LEU A 356 4.77 -21.95 15.82
C LEU A 356 3.33 -21.89 15.30
N LEU A 357 2.80 -20.69 15.08
CA LEU A 357 1.41 -20.47 14.64
C LEU A 357 1.35 -19.50 13.46
N GLU A 358 0.43 -19.74 12.53
CA GLU A 358 -0.04 -18.75 11.56
C GLU A 358 -1.54 -18.98 11.29
N GLY A 359 -2.30 -17.90 11.26
CA GLY A 359 -3.77 -17.87 11.21
C GLY A 359 -4.37 -17.91 9.81
N GLY A 360 -3.59 -18.08 8.75
CA GLY A 360 -4.06 -17.93 7.36
C GLY A 360 -4.05 -16.45 6.95
N ASP A 361 -5.12 -15.98 6.31
CA ASP A 361 -5.27 -14.59 5.87
C ASP A 361 -6.70 -14.07 5.99
N ALA A 362 -6.89 -12.77 5.80
CA ALA A 362 -8.18 -12.13 5.58
C ALA A 362 -9.24 -12.38 6.68
N LEU A 363 -8.80 -12.68 7.90
CA LEU A 363 -9.65 -13.12 9.02
C LEU A 363 -10.50 -14.37 8.68
N ALA A 364 -10.15 -15.14 7.66
CA ALA A 364 -10.87 -16.36 7.26
C ALA A 364 -10.64 -17.51 8.26
N SER A 365 -9.57 -17.42 9.05
CA SER A 365 -9.20 -18.33 10.12
C SER A 365 -8.38 -17.60 11.19
N TYR A 366 -8.07 -18.32 12.26
CA TYR A 366 -7.14 -17.88 13.30
C TYR A 366 -6.43 -19.10 13.88
N ALA A 367 -5.28 -18.85 14.50
CA ALA A 367 -4.54 -19.83 15.28
C ALA A 367 -4.70 -19.55 16.78
N TYR A 368 -4.44 -20.56 17.61
CA TYR A 368 -4.47 -20.39 19.06
C TYR A 368 -3.41 -21.25 19.74
N ALA A 369 -2.98 -20.80 20.93
CA ALA A 369 -2.21 -21.61 21.87
C ALA A 369 -2.61 -21.30 23.32
N THR A 370 -2.98 -22.33 24.08
CA THR A 370 -3.32 -22.26 25.50
C THR A 370 -2.22 -22.93 26.32
N PHE A 371 -1.54 -22.14 27.13
CA PHE A 371 -0.46 -22.58 28.00
C PHE A 371 -0.95 -22.70 29.44
N LEU A 372 -0.55 -23.78 30.11
CA LEU A 372 -0.52 -23.84 31.57
C LEU A 372 0.90 -23.48 32.02
N PHE A 373 1.07 -22.40 32.75
CA PHE A 373 2.35 -21.83 33.17
C PHE A 373 2.46 -21.83 34.70
N ASP A 374 3.56 -22.34 35.25
CA ASP A 374 3.81 -22.36 36.70
C ASP A 374 4.67 -21.16 37.10
N THR A 375 4.04 -20.17 37.74
CA THR A 375 4.66 -18.89 38.15
C THR A 375 5.69 -19.03 39.28
N ASP A 376 5.80 -20.18 39.96
CA ASP A 376 6.85 -20.39 40.96
C ASP A 376 8.17 -20.85 40.31
N SER A 377 8.07 -21.49 39.14
CA SER A 377 9.22 -22.10 38.44
C SER A 377 9.58 -21.42 37.12
N ASP A 378 8.74 -20.51 36.63
CA ASP A 378 8.81 -19.87 35.32
C ASP A 378 8.84 -20.90 34.17
N MET A 379 7.99 -21.92 34.25
CA MET A 379 7.99 -23.03 33.28
C MET A 379 6.59 -23.31 32.73
N VAL A 380 6.54 -23.62 31.44
CA VAL A 380 5.34 -24.21 30.80
C VAL A 380 5.14 -25.64 31.30
N VAL A 381 3.97 -25.92 31.88
CA VAL A 381 3.53 -27.24 32.34
C VAL A 381 2.97 -28.07 31.18
N SER A 382 2.18 -27.43 30.31
CA SER A 382 1.61 -28.03 29.11
C SER A 382 1.10 -26.96 28.17
N VAL A 383 1.01 -27.29 26.88
CA VAL A 383 0.40 -26.43 25.86
C VAL A 383 -0.58 -27.22 24.99
N GLU A 384 -1.70 -26.59 24.65
CA GLU A 384 -2.60 -27.00 23.58
C GLU A 384 -2.58 -25.92 22.50
N TYR A 385 -2.45 -26.30 21.22
CA TYR A 385 -2.43 -25.36 20.11
C TYR A 385 -3.17 -25.92 18.89
N GLY A 386 -3.61 -25.02 18.01
CA GLY A 386 -4.32 -25.42 16.81
C GLY A 386 -4.74 -24.23 15.94
N VAL A 387 -5.51 -24.54 14.90
CA VAL A 387 -6.10 -23.57 13.97
C VAL A 387 -7.60 -23.79 13.86
N ARG A 388 -8.36 -22.72 13.60
CA ARG A 388 -9.81 -22.77 13.42
C ARG A 388 -10.23 -21.80 12.32
N ASN A 389 -11.25 -22.20 11.55
CA ASN A 389 -11.85 -21.32 10.54
C ASN A 389 -12.80 -20.32 11.23
N ASN A 390 -12.87 -19.11 10.69
CA ASN A 390 -13.88 -18.11 11.05
C ASN A 390 -15.22 -18.48 10.40
N GLN A 391 -15.87 -19.49 10.95
CA GLN A 391 -17.14 -19.99 10.42
C GLN A 391 -18.09 -20.35 11.56
N GLY A 392 -19.36 -19.96 11.43
CA GLY A 392 -20.42 -20.29 12.38
C GLY A 392 -20.48 -19.44 13.65
N GLY A 393 -19.65 -18.40 13.77
CA GLY A 393 -19.75 -17.40 14.84
C GLY A 393 -20.98 -16.50 14.66
N THR A 394 -21.69 -16.19 15.75
CA THR A 394 -22.73 -15.14 15.71
C THR A 394 -22.04 -13.79 15.78
N ALA A 395 -22.32 -12.87 14.86
CA ALA A 395 -21.69 -11.56 14.84
C ALA A 395 -21.80 -10.81 16.19
N ASP A 396 -20.67 -10.30 16.67
CA ASP A 396 -20.61 -9.39 17.81
C ASP A 396 -21.25 -8.04 17.42
N PRO A 397 -22.26 -7.56 18.15
CA PRO A 397 -23.03 -6.38 17.75
C PRO A 397 -22.21 -5.08 17.77
N ASP A 398 -21.19 -4.98 18.63
CA ASP A 398 -20.38 -3.77 18.75
C ASP A 398 -19.40 -3.70 17.57
N ILE A 399 -18.77 -4.83 17.22
CA ILE A 399 -17.88 -4.92 16.06
C ILE A 399 -18.68 -4.76 14.75
N GLU A 400 -19.83 -5.40 14.63
CA GLU A 400 -20.72 -5.28 13.46
C GLU A 400 -21.09 -3.81 13.23
N THR A 401 -21.36 -3.04 14.31
CA THR A 401 -21.67 -1.62 14.21
C THR A 401 -20.51 -0.80 13.63
N ILE A 402 -19.26 -1.09 14.04
CA ILE A 402 -18.06 -0.42 13.51
C ILE A 402 -17.88 -0.76 12.03
N VAL A 403 -17.96 -2.05 11.67
CA VAL A 403 -17.80 -2.53 10.29
C VAL A 403 -18.87 -1.92 9.38
N MET A 404 -20.14 -1.93 9.79
CA MET A 404 -21.24 -1.37 9.01
C MET A 404 -21.08 0.14 8.78
N ARG A 405 -20.61 0.91 9.77
CA ARG A 405 -20.38 2.35 9.60
C ARG A 405 -19.30 2.61 8.53
N TRP A 406 -18.18 1.89 8.59
CA TRP A 406 -17.13 2.02 7.58
C TRP A 406 -17.59 1.58 6.20
N GLN A 407 -18.45 0.56 6.12
CA GLN A 407 -19.06 0.15 4.86
C GLN A 407 -19.94 1.27 4.28
N GLU A 408 -20.78 1.90 5.11
CA GLU A 408 -21.61 3.04 4.68
C GLU A 408 -20.76 4.23 4.20
N GLU A 409 -19.66 4.55 4.89
CA GLU A 409 -18.75 5.63 4.49
C GLU A 409 -18.03 5.31 3.18
N ALA A 410 -17.55 4.07 3.02
CA ALA A 410 -16.96 3.60 1.76
C ALA A 410 -17.97 3.66 0.62
N ASP A 411 -19.21 3.24 0.86
CA ASP A 411 -20.25 3.19 -0.17
C ASP A 411 -20.60 4.58 -0.72
N VAL A 412 -20.60 5.62 0.12
CA VAL A 412 -20.88 7.00 -0.31
C VAL A 412 -19.89 7.47 -1.38
N GLU A 413 -18.62 7.14 -1.23
CA GLU A 413 -17.56 7.59 -2.13
C GLU A 413 -17.31 6.61 -3.30
N LEU A 414 -17.49 5.30 -3.06
CA LEU A 414 -16.98 4.25 -3.94
C LEU A 414 -18.06 3.37 -4.58
N ASN A 415 -19.31 3.39 -4.12
CA ASN A 415 -20.41 2.59 -4.70
C ASN A 415 -20.97 3.18 -6.01
N ARG A 416 -20.15 3.93 -6.73
CA ARG A 416 -20.46 4.37 -8.07
C ARG A 416 -20.23 3.21 -9.03
N THR A 417 -21.30 2.66 -9.59
CA THR A 417 -21.23 1.69 -10.69
C THR A 417 -20.51 2.30 -11.89
N ILE A 418 -19.48 1.62 -12.37
CA ILE A 418 -18.67 1.97 -13.55
C ILE A 418 -18.81 0.96 -14.69
N GLY A 419 -19.36 -0.24 -14.43
CA GLY A 419 -19.62 -1.25 -15.44
C GLY A 419 -20.46 -2.42 -14.93
N TYR A 420 -20.65 -3.43 -15.78
CA TYR A 420 -21.37 -4.67 -15.45
C TYR A 420 -20.71 -5.87 -16.14
N SER A 421 -20.52 -6.97 -15.39
CA SER A 421 -20.03 -8.25 -15.89
C SER A 421 -20.96 -9.40 -15.50
N GLU A 422 -21.14 -10.39 -16.39
CA GLU A 422 -21.87 -11.61 -16.06
C GLU A 422 -21.00 -12.66 -15.32
N GLN A 423 -19.67 -12.61 -15.48
CA GLN A 423 -18.78 -13.68 -15.00
C GLN A 423 -17.77 -13.24 -13.93
N GLY A 424 -17.46 -11.94 -13.84
CA GLY A 424 -16.34 -11.43 -13.05
C GLY A 424 -14.97 -11.84 -13.60
N LEU A 425 -13.90 -11.47 -12.89
CA LEU A 425 -12.53 -11.88 -13.20
C LEU A 425 -11.81 -12.33 -11.93
N ALA A 426 -11.30 -13.56 -11.91
CA ALA A 426 -10.46 -14.01 -10.80
C ALA A 426 -9.13 -13.23 -10.78
N ARG A 427 -8.64 -12.90 -9.58
CA ARG A 427 -7.43 -12.11 -9.26
C ARG A 427 -6.21 -12.51 -10.10
N ARG A 428 -6.02 -13.82 -10.30
CA ARG A 428 -4.85 -14.37 -11.01
C ARG A 428 -5.14 -14.80 -12.45
N SER A 429 -6.33 -14.51 -12.97
CA SER A 429 -6.71 -14.89 -14.34
C SER A 429 -5.96 -14.08 -15.40
N GLU A 430 -5.76 -14.66 -16.60
CA GLU A 430 -5.21 -13.93 -17.75
C GLU A 430 -6.09 -12.73 -18.13
N GLY A 431 -7.41 -12.83 -17.93
CA GLY A 431 -8.34 -11.72 -18.17
C GLY A 431 -8.10 -10.52 -17.25
N MET A 432 -7.83 -10.75 -15.95
CA MET A 432 -7.45 -9.69 -15.02
C MET A 432 -6.14 -9.02 -15.43
N GLN A 433 -5.15 -9.83 -15.80
CA GLN A 433 -3.84 -9.36 -16.24
C GLN A 433 -3.97 -8.49 -17.50
N ALA A 434 -4.70 -8.97 -18.50
CA ALA A 434 -4.94 -8.26 -19.75
C ALA A 434 -5.77 -6.98 -19.55
N LEU A 435 -6.80 -7.01 -18.69
CA LEU A 435 -7.59 -5.82 -18.35
C LEU A 435 -6.68 -4.68 -17.90
N ILE A 436 -5.74 -4.95 -16.99
CA ILE A 436 -4.87 -3.92 -16.44
C ILE A 436 -3.85 -3.44 -17.47
N THR A 437 -3.08 -4.36 -18.05
CA THR A 437 -1.97 -3.99 -18.95
C THR A 437 -2.47 -3.38 -20.26
N GLU A 438 -3.55 -3.89 -20.85
CA GLU A 438 -4.11 -3.35 -22.08
C GLU A 438 -4.86 -2.02 -21.83
N ALA A 439 -5.46 -1.81 -20.65
CA ALA A 439 -6.03 -0.50 -20.31
C ALA A 439 -4.95 0.59 -20.21
N TRP A 440 -3.75 0.25 -19.71
CA TRP A 440 -2.62 1.19 -19.70
C TRP A 440 -2.18 1.54 -21.11
N LEU A 441 -2.03 0.54 -21.99
CA LEU A 441 -1.69 0.76 -23.40
C LEU A 441 -2.79 1.54 -24.14
N TRP A 442 -4.06 1.32 -23.81
CA TRP A 442 -5.18 2.08 -24.35
C TRP A 442 -5.12 3.56 -23.95
N ALA A 443 -4.81 3.85 -22.68
CA ALA A 443 -4.65 5.23 -22.19
C ALA A 443 -3.37 5.90 -22.70
N TYR A 444 -2.33 5.10 -22.96
CA TYR A 444 -1.01 5.56 -23.40
C TYR A 444 -0.58 4.86 -24.70
N PRO A 445 -1.22 5.15 -25.85
CA PRO A 445 -1.05 4.42 -27.11
C PRO A 445 0.30 4.64 -27.80
N THR A 446 1.22 5.36 -27.17
CA THR A 446 2.60 5.53 -27.64
C THR A 446 3.57 4.56 -26.98
N ALA A 447 3.13 3.82 -25.95
CA ALA A 447 3.90 2.72 -25.39
C ALA A 447 3.70 1.45 -26.21
N ASP A 448 4.74 0.63 -26.26
CA ASP A 448 4.73 -0.64 -26.99
C ASP A 448 4.25 -1.79 -26.09
N VAL A 449 4.63 -1.76 -24.80
CA VAL A 449 4.40 -2.84 -23.83
C VAL A 449 4.01 -2.24 -22.48
N ALA A 450 3.11 -2.91 -21.75
CA ALA A 450 2.82 -2.61 -20.34
C ALA A 450 3.09 -3.85 -19.50
N ILE A 451 3.79 -3.68 -18.37
CA ILE A 451 4.16 -4.76 -17.48
C ILE A 451 3.82 -4.34 -16.05
N THR A 452 3.14 -5.21 -15.31
CA THR A 452 2.88 -5.00 -13.88
C THR A 452 3.07 -6.30 -13.12
N ASN A 453 3.51 -6.24 -11.88
CA ASN A 453 3.69 -7.41 -11.02
C ASN A 453 2.35 -8.01 -10.61
N LEU A 454 2.27 -9.34 -10.55
CA LEU A 454 1.05 -10.07 -10.17
C LEU A 454 0.66 -9.84 -8.71
N GLY A 455 1.64 -9.57 -7.84
CA GLY A 455 1.42 -9.22 -6.43
C GLY A 455 0.64 -7.92 -6.22
N GLY A 456 0.65 -7.05 -7.23
CA GLY A 456 -0.12 -5.81 -7.29
C GLY A 456 -1.64 -6.00 -7.31
N MET A 457 -2.12 -7.13 -7.83
CA MET A 457 -3.54 -7.46 -7.91
C MET A 457 -3.94 -8.17 -6.61
N ARG A 458 -4.92 -7.65 -5.86
CA ARG A 458 -5.23 -8.12 -4.49
C ARG A 458 -6.58 -8.81 -4.31
N ALA A 459 -7.54 -8.55 -5.18
CA ALA A 459 -8.88 -9.14 -5.13
C ALA A 459 -9.36 -9.63 -6.50
N ASP A 460 -10.42 -10.42 -6.49
CA ASP A 460 -11.22 -10.74 -7.68
C ASP A 460 -12.06 -9.52 -8.08
N LEU A 461 -12.40 -9.40 -9.36
CA LEU A 461 -13.46 -8.49 -9.83
C LEU A 461 -14.79 -9.24 -9.81
N PRO A 462 -15.84 -8.74 -9.13
CA PRO A 462 -17.06 -9.50 -8.94
C PRO A 462 -17.87 -9.67 -10.23
N LEU A 463 -18.74 -10.68 -10.23
CA LEU A 463 -19.86 -10.77 -11.17
C LEU A 463 -20.96 -9.78 -10.74
N GLY A 464 -21.66 -9.21 -11.71
CA GLY A 464 -22.70 -8.20 -11.50
C GLY A 464 -22.22 -6.78 -11.77
N GLU A 465 -22.74 -5.83 -11.01
CA GLU A 465 -22.29 -4.44 -11.08
C GLU A 465 -20.83 -4.32 -10.62
N ILE A 466 -20.05 -3.57 -11.38
CA ILE A 466 -18.66 -3.22 -11.07
C ILE A 466 -18.66 -1.77 -10.60
N THR A 467 -18.06 -1.52 -9.45
CA THR A 467 -18.00 -0.21 -8.78
C THR A 467 -16.56 0.33 -8.74
N LEU A 468 -16.38 1.59 -8.32
CA LEU A 468 -15.04 2.11 -8.03
C LEU A 468 -14.39 1.37 -6.85
N ALA A 469 -15.18 0.92 -5.87
CA ALA A 469 -14.69 0.12 -4.74
C ALA A 469 -14.02 -1.17 -5.24
N ASP A 470 -14.60 -1.83 -6.24
CA ASP A 470 -14.04 -3.07 -6.78
C ASP A 470 -12.66 -2.83 -7.41
N ILE A 471 -12.47 -1.73 -8.14
CA ILE A 471 -11.15 -1.41 -8.72
C ILE A 471 -10.13 -1.04 -7.65
N VAL A 472 -10.53 -0.32 -6.60
CA VAL A 472 -9.65 -0.06 -5.45
C VAL A 472 -9.29 -1.37 -4.75
N GLY A 473 -10.22 -2.31 -4.58
CA GLY A 473 -9.94 -3.62 -3.99
C GLY A 473 -9.00 -4.49 -4.85
N VAL A 474 -9.15 -4.45 -6.17
CA VAL A 474 -8.24 -5.17 -7.09
C VAL A 474 -6.84 -4.54 -7.10
N MET A 475 -6.74 -3.21 -7.14
CA MET A 475 -5.48 -2.47 -7.30
C MET A 475 -5.26 -1.45 -6.16
N PRO A 476 -5.06 -1.90 -4.91
CA PRO A 476 -5.17 -1.04 -3.73
C PRO A 476 -3.99 -0.10 -3.49
N PHE A 477 -2.84 -0.38 -4.09
CA PHE A 477 -1.65 0.44 -3.90
C PHE A 477 -1.81 1.80 -4.59
N GLU A 478 -1.24 2.86 -4.02
CA GLU A 478 -1.22 4.20 -4.63
C GLU A 478 -0.06 4.37 -5.63
N ASN A 479 0.14 3.34 -6.46
CA ASN A 479 1.19 3.32 -7.47
C ASN A 479 0.90 4.33 -8.61
N VAL A 480 1.98 4.82 -9.20
CA VAL A 480 1.95 5.60 -10.44
C VAL A 480 2.61 4.85 -11.60
N ILE A 481 2.17 5.13 -12.82
CA ILE A 481 2.78 4.54 -14.02
C ILE A 481 4.08 5.28 -14.35
N VAL A 482 5.14 4.52 -14.59
CA VAL A 482 6.46 4.98 -15.05
C VAL A 482 6.70 4.46 -16.47
N GLU A 483 7.08 5.34 -17.39
CA GLU A 483 7.51 4.99 -18.74
C GLU A 483 9.03 4.84 -18.81
N LEU A 484 9.49 3.72 -19.38
CA LEU A 484 10.90 3.38 -19.58
C LEU A 484 11.21 3.17 -21.06
N PHE A 485 12.45 3.45 -21.46
CA PHE A 485 12.97 3.09 -22.78
C PHE A 485 14.06 2.02 -22.66
N VAL A 486 13.71 0.78 -22.95
CA VAL A 486 14.62 -0.38 -22.83
C VAL A 486 14.87 -1.05 -24.18
N THR A 487 15.98 -1.77 -24.34
CA THR A 487 16.24 -2.55 -25.55
C THR A 487 15.40 -3.83 -25.59
N GLY A 488 15.24 -4.45 -26.76
CA GLY A 488 14.54 -5.74 -26.88
C GLY A 488 15.17 -6.84 -26.02
N GLU A 489 16.50 -6.88 -25.92
CA GLU A 489 17.21 -7.84 -25.04
C GLU A 489 16.86 -7.60 -23.56
N GLN A 490 16.82 -6.33 -23.13
CA GLN A 490 16.43 -5.96 -21.77
C GLN A 490 14.96 -6.29 -21.51
N LEU A 491 14.07 -5.99 -22.46
CA LEU A 491 12.65 -6.32 -22.40
C LEU A 491 12.41 -7.83 -22.27
N GLU A 492 13.10 -8.66 -23.07
CA GLU A 492 13.01 -10.12 -22.93
C GLU A 492 13.44 -10.60 -21.54
N SER A 493 14.44 -9.96 -20.92
CA SER A 493 14.88 -10.30 -19.56
C SER A 493 13.82 -9.97 -18.50
N ILE A 494 13.07 -8.88 -18.67
CA ILE A 494 11.98 -8.47 -17.78
C ILE A 494 10.79 -9.42 -17.95
N LEU A 495 10.38 -9.69 -19.20
CA LEU A 495 9.29 -10.61 -19.53
C LEU A 495 9.57 -12.06 -19.16
N GLY A 496 10.85 -12.42 -18.98
CA GLY A 496 11.28 -13.75 -18.55
C GLY A 496 11.04 -14.04 -17.06
N GLN A 497 10.68 -13.04 -16.25
CA GLN A 497 10.35 -13.21 -14.85
C GLN A 497 8.90 -13.70 -14.70
N ASN A 498 8.69 -14.81 -13.98
CA ASN A 498 7.38 -15.50 -13.91
C ASN A 498 6.33 -14.80 -13.02
N SER A 499 6.63 -13.62 -12.48
CA SER A 499 5.82 -12.89 -11.50
C SER A 499 5.15 -11.63 -12.07
N ALA A 500 5.15 -11.42 -13.39
CA ALA A 500 4.52 -10.27 -14.02
C ALA A 500 3.43 -10.62 -15.05
N ALA A 501 2.44 -9.74 -15.11
CA ALA A 501 1.51 -9.58 -16.21
C ALA A 501 2.13 -8.70 -17.29
N ALA A 502 1.92 -9.03 -18.56
CA ALA A 502 2.38 -8.24 -19.69
C ALA A 502 1.26 -8.07 -20.74
N GLY A 503 1.13 -6.85 -21.27
CA GLY A 503 0.24 -6.51 -22.39
C GLY A 503 1.02 -5.93 -23.57
N GLY A 504 0.43 -5.92 -24.76
CA GLY A 504 1.10 -5.45 -25.98
C GLY A 504 2.12 -6.45 -26.57
N VAL A 505 2.29 -7.61 -25.95
CA VAL A 505 3.17 -8.70 -26.41
C VAL A 505 2.51 -10.07 -26.29
N TYR A 506 2.95 -11.01 -27.11
CA TYR A 506 2.59 -12.42 -26.98
C TYR A 506 3.80 -13.32 -27.28
N ARG A 507 3.71 -14.60 -26.90
CA ARG A 507 4.79 -15.56 -27.07
C ARG A 507 4.44 -16.63 -28.10
N GLU A 508 5.27 -16.77 -29.12
CA GLU A 508 5.17 -17.81 -30.15
C GLU A 508 6.53 -18.49 -30.35
N ASN A 509 6.57 -19.82 -30.42
CA ASN A 509 7.83 -20.58 -30.61
C ASN A 509 8.97 -20.18 -29.64
N PHE A 510 8.62 -19.92 -28.38
CA PHE A 510 9.51 -19.45 -27.30
C PHE A 510 10.07 -18.03 -27.44
N ARG A 511 9.66 -17.29 -28.48
CA ARG A 511 10.11 -15.93 -28.78
C ARG A 511 8.98 -14.94 -28.52
N TRP A 512 9.34 -13.71 -28.15
CA TRP A 512 8.37 -12.65 -27.87
C TRP A 512 8.09 -11.83 -29.13
N HIS A 513 6.82 -11.51 -29.34
CA HIS A 513 6.33 -10.75 -30.48
C HIS A 513 5.50 -9.57 -29.98
N LEU A 514 5.59 -8.43 -30.66
CA LEU A 514 4.68 -7.31 -30.45
C LEU A 514 3.28 -7.69 -30.95
N LYS A 515 2.26 -7.40 -30.15
CA LYS A 515 0.86 -7.67 -30.49
C LYS A 515 0.37 -6.80 -31.66
N GLU A 516 0.77 -5.53 -31.72
CA GLU A 516 0.33 -4.60 -32.76
C GLU A 516 0.85 -4.98 -34.16
N THR A 517 2.11 -5.42 -34.26
CA THR A 517 2.78 -5.66 -35.55
C THR A 517 2.92 -7.14 -35.90
N GLY A 518 2.90 -8.04 -34.91
CA GLY A 518 3.27 -9.45 -35.05
C GLY A 518 4.77 -9.69 -35.24
N GLU A 519 5.58 -8.63 -35.22
CA GLU A 519 7.03 -8.73 -35.38
C GLU A 519 7.67 -9.26 -34.08
N GLU A 520 8.66 -10.13 -34.25
CA GLU A 520 9.51 -10.59 -33.16
C GLU A 520 10.31 -9.42 -32.56
N LEU A 521 10.55 -9.42 -31.25
CA LEU A 521 11.38 -8.40 -30.61
C LEU A 521 12.80 -8.40 -31.22
N ASP A 522 13.22 -7.23 -31.69
CA ASP A 522 14.59 -6.97 -32.12
C ASP A 522 15.43 -6.64 -30.88
N PRO A 523 16.47 -7.44 -30.57
CA PRO A 523 17.26 -7.26 -29.35
C PRO A 523 17.92 -5.88 -29.24
N ASP A 524 18.21 -5.23 -30.37
CA ASP A 524 18.90 -3.94 -30.42
C ASP A 524 17.94 -2.73 -30.54
N ALA A 525 16.66 -2.97 -30.83
CA ALA A 525 15.65 -1.91 -30.90
C ALA A 525 15.22 -1.45 -29.51
N PHE A 526 14.85 -0.17 -29.39
CA PHE A 526 14.28 0.38 -28.15
C PHE A 526 12.76 0.31 -28.20
N TYR A 527 12.18 -0.02 -27.05
CA TYR A 527 10.75 -0.11 -26.81
C TYR A 527 10.37 0.82 -25.65
N SER A 528 9.24 1.51 -25.79
CA SER A 528 8.59 2.22 -24.68
C SER A 528 7.78 1.22 -23.86
N VAL A 529 8.11 1.11 -22.57
CA VAL A 529 7.54 0.13 -21.65
C VAL A 529 6.96 0.85 -20.44
N LEU A 530 5.67 0.61 -20.16
CA LEU A 530 5.01 1.09 -18.96
C LEU A 530 5.18 0.07 -17.84
N VAL A 531 5.59 0.54 -16.67
CA VAL A 531 5.64 -0.23 -15.42
C VAL A 531 4.99 0.57 -14.30
N ASN A 532 4.68 -0.05 -13.16
CA ASN A 532 4.39 0.72 -11.95
C ASN A 532 5.69 1.16 -11.25
N ASP A 533 5.60 2.23 -10.46
CA ASP A 533 6.70 2.80 -9.67
C ASP A 533 7.27 1.86 -8.60
N PHE A 534 6.45 0.98 -8.01
CA PHE A 534 6.91 -0.10 -7.13
C PHE A 534 7.95 -1.00 -7.83
N MET A 535 7.64 -1.51 -9.02
CA MET A 535 8.57 -2.32 -9.82
C MET A 535 9.79 -1.50 -10.23
N TYR A 536 9.58 -0.26 -10.70
CA TYR A 536 10.68 0.62 -11.12
C TYR A 536 11.69 0.86 -9.98
N ALA A 537 11.21 1.03 -8.75
CA ALA A 537 12.02 1.17 -7.54
C ALA A 537 12.72 -0.13 -7.11
N GLY A 538 12.42 -1.25 -7.76
CA GLY A 538 13.06 -2.55 -7.54
C GLY A 538 12.25 -3.55 -6.74
N GLY A 539 10.98 -3.26 -6.46
CA GLY A 539 10.05 -4.22 -5.86
C GLY A 539 9.90 -5.49 -6.70
N ASP A 540 9.55 -6.61 -6.05
CA ASP A 540 9.43 -7.95 -6.65
C ASP A 540 10.66 -8.37 -7.50
N GLU A 541 11.87 -8.00 -7.07
CA GLU A 541 13.15 -8.29 -7.75
C GLU A 541 13.36 -7.57 -9.11
N TYR A 542 12.60 -6.51 -9.40
CA TYR A 542 12.70 -5.75 -10.65
C TYR A 542 13.73 -4.61 -10.62
N ALA A 543 14.74 -4.66 -9.73
CA ALA A 543 15.77 -3.61 -9.58
C ALA A 543 16.55 -3.29 -10.87
N ALA A 544 16.54 -4.20 -11.85
CA ALA A 544 17.13 -3.98 -13.16
C ALA A 544 16.44 -2.86 -13.96
N LEU A 545 15.16 -2.54 -13.71
CA LEU A 545 14.41 -1.52 -14.45
C LEU A 545 15.07 -0.14 -14.37
N ALA A 546 15.36 0.33 -13.15
CA ALA A 546 16.09 1.59 -12.93
C ALA A 546 17.56 1.54 -13.36
N ILE A 547 18.15 0.35 -13.56
CA ILE A 547 19.49 0.21 -14.14
C ILE A 547 19.44 0.36 -15.66
N PHE A 548 18.41 -0.20 -16.30
CA PHE A 548 18.23 -0.14 -17.75
C PHE A 548 17.86 1.27 -18.22
N ASP A 549 16.97 1.95 -17.48
CA ASP A 549 16.64 3.35 -17.70
C ASP A 549 16.55 4.11 -16.37
N PRO A 550 17.66 4.73 -15.90
CA PRO A 550 17.68 5.47 -14.63
C PRO A 550 16.92 6.79 -14.67
N ASP A 551 16.55 7.27 -15.87
CA ASP A 551 15.82 8.50 -16.09
C ASP A 551 14.34 8.21 -16.43
N GLY A 552 13.80 7.08 -15.96
CA GLY A 552 12.41 6.67 -16.16
C GLY A 552 11.41 7.80 -15.88
N TYR A 553 10.44 7.95 -16.77
CA TYR A 553 9.51 9.07 -16.73
C TYR A 553 8.27 8.71 -15.89
N ASP A 554 8.20 9.25 -14.68
CA ASP A 554 6.98 9.25 -13.88
C ASP A 554 5.88 10.06 -14.59
N THR A 555 4.82 9.36 -14.98
CA THR A 555 3.69 9.95 -15.71
C THR A 555 2.74 10.72 -14.80
N ALA A 556 2.85 10.54 -13.48
CA ALA A 556 1.90 10.95 -12.44
C ALA A 556 0.48 10.38 -12.64
N ILE A 557 0.31 9.40 -13.54
CA ILE A 557 -0.97 8.72 -13.75
C ILE A 557 -1.08 7.63 -12.70
N ASN A 558 -2.09 7.73 -11.83
CA ASN A 558 -2.43 6.64 -10.93
C ASN A 558 -2.76 5.39 -11.75
N TRP A 559 -2.12 4.28 -11.41
CA TRP A 559 -2.18 3.05 -12.19
C TRP A 559 -3.61 2.44 -12.30
N ARG A 560 -4.54 2.83 -11.42
CA ARG A 560 -5.97 2.46 -11.51
C ARG A 560 -6.74 3.24 -12.57
N GLN A 561 -6.39 4.51 -12.78
CA GLN A 561 -7.21 5.44 -13.57
C GLN A 561 -7.46 4.93 -15.01
N PRO A 562 -6.45 4.43 -15.74
CA PRO A 562 -6.68 3.84 -17.07
C PRO A 562 -7.67 2.68 -17.06
N VAL A 563 -7.64 1.84 -16.02
CA VAL A 563 -8.54 0.68 -15.88
C VAL A 563 -9.99 1.15 -15.66
N ILE A 564 -10.18 2.12 -14.76
CA ILE A 564 -11.49 2.74 -14.51
C ILE A 564 -12.05 3.34 -15.80
N ASP A 565 -11.25 4.13 -16.51
CA ASP A 565 -11.67 4.80 -17.74
C ASP A 565 -12.00 3.80 -18.86
N TRP A 566 -11.20 2.73 -18.97
CA TRP A 566 -11.42 1.67 -19.95
C TRP A 566 -12.72 0.89 -19.68
N ILE A 567 -13.04 0.59 -18.41
CA ILE A 567 -14.30 -0.07 -18.05
C ILE A 567 -15.49 0.84 -18.37
N MET A 568 -15.42 2.11 -17.95
CA MET A 568 -16.50 3.08 -18.16
C MET A 568 -16.83 3.30 -19.63
N VAL A 569 -15.83 3.33 -20.53
CA VAL A 569 -16.07 3.57 -21.96
C VAL A 569 -16.76 2.40 -22.66
N GLN A 570 -16.78 1.20 -22.06
CA GLN A 570 -17.52 0.06 -22.61
C GLN A 570 -19.04 0.24 -22.49
N ASP A 571 -19.52 1.15 -21.63
CA ASP A 571 -20.95 1.42 -21.40
C ASP A 571 -21.75 0.12 -21.17
N SER A 572 -21.19 -0.74 -20.31
CA SER A 572 -21.72 -2.08 -20.06
C SER A 572 -22.95 -2.05 -19.16
N SER A 573 -23.86 -3.01 -19.39
CA SER A 573 -25.10 -3.17 -18.63
C SER A 573 -25.48 -4.67 -18.56
N PRO A 574 -26.50 -5.06 -17.79
CA PRO A 574 -27.02 -6.44 -17.81
C PRO A 574 -27.42 -6.95 -19.21
N GLU A 575 -27.81 -6.06 -20.12
CA GLU A 575 -28.14 -6.41 -21.50
C GLU A 575 -26.94 -6.39 -22.46
N ASN A 576 -25.83 -5.76 -22.04
CA ASN A 576 -24.58 -5.68 -22.78
C ASN A 576 -23.38 -5.79 -21.83
N PRO A 577 -23.08 -7.01 -21.32
CA PRO A 577 -22.03 -7.22 -20.34
C PRO A 577 -20.63 -6.98 -20.93
N ILE A 578 -19.69 -6.54 -20.09
CA ILE A 578 -18.32 -6.22 -20.50
C ILE A 578 -17.49 -7.46 -20.88
N ASP A 579 -17.96 -8.66 -20.57
CA ASP A 579 -17.21 -9.93 -20.67
C ASP A 579 -16.66 -10.18 -22.09
N SER A 580 -17.41 -9.81 -23.13
CA SER A 580 -16.95 -9.93 -24.52
C SER A 580 -15.81 -8.96 -24.87
N ALA A 581 -15.75 -7.80 -24.22
CA ALA A 581 -14.65 -6.86 -24.37
C ALA A 581 -13.38 -7.39 -23.69
N TRP A 582 -13.50 -8.09 -22.55
CA TRP A 582 -12.37 -8.76 -21.91
C TRP A 582 -11.80 -9.90 -22.77
N GLU A 583 -12.66 -10.74 -23.35
CA GLU A 583 -12.22 -11.78 -24.29
C GLU A 583 -11.49 -11.21 -25.50
N ALA A 584 -11.84 -9.99 -25.93
CA ALA A 584 -11.16 -9.30 -27.01
C ALA A 584 -9.77 -8.78 -26.61
N LEU A 585 -9.51 -8.52 -25.32
CA LEU A 585 -8.16 -8.16 -24.85
C LEU A 585 -7.19 -9.35 -24.92
N LEU A 586 -7.69 -10.58 -24.85
CA LEU A 586 -6.88 -11.81 -24.93
C LEU A 586 -6.54 -12.24 -26.36
N GLN A 587 -7.22 -11.67 -27.36
CA GLN A 587 -6.98 -11.88 -28.79
C GLN A 587 -6.04 -10.81 -29.32
#